data_AF-A0A971FRR3-F1
#
_entry.id   AF-A0A971FRR3-F1
#
_cell.length_a   1.000
_cell.length_b   1.000
_cell.length_c   1.000
_cell.angle_alpha   90.00
_cell.angle_beta   90.00
_cell.angle_gamma   90.00
#
_symmetry.space_group_name_H-M   'P 1'
#
loop_
_entity.id
_entity.type
_entity.pdbx_description
1 polymer ?
#
loop_
_entity_poly.entity_id
_entity_poly.type
_entity_poly.pdbx_seq_one_letter_code
_entity_poly.pdbx_strand_id
1 'polypeptide(L)'
;MLPSILIPAYKPDEKMIALIRELMDAGFSRILVIDDGSGSEYAHVFAEAEQLGCRILTHAINMGKGRALKTGMNEAIISGDASYGIITADADGQHITSDIVRIAEAMQQNPEAMVLGVRRFVGQVPLRNRIGNGITRFIFALVNGHGVLDTQTGLRGFSRAILPLMLSLKGERYEYEMNMLLEARPQNIRIVQVPIDTVYIDGNQHSHYNVFIDSVRIYALIIKYMLSSFVAGIVDYGIFALMHINFPNQLIGSVVTARVASSMVNFIINKHIVFRKKGAVANAALRYYMLVIFIMMSSYGLIYLLSGPFGMNVFLSKIITDIFLSLISFVVQREFVYKPDSKYKVIGTSTSKTQ
;
A
#
# COMPACT_ATOMS: atom_id res chain seq x y z
N MET A 1 6.22 28.79 0.28
CA MET A 1 7.57 28.21 0.33
C MET A 1 7.50 26.77 -0.12
N LEU A 2 8.60 26.23 -0.64
CA LEU A 2 8.68 24.83 -1.06
C LEU A 2 8.80 23.87 0.15
N PRO A 3 8.35 22.60 0.01
CA PRO A 3 8.61 21.54 0.99
C PRO A 3 10.12 21.29 1.17
N SER A 4 10.50 20.66 2.27
CA SER A 4 11.88 20.23 2.49
C SER A 4 12.20 18.98 1.67
N ILE A 5 13.43 18.88 1.16
CA ILE A 5 13.91 17.68 0.48
C ILE A 5 14.63 16.78 1.47
N LEU A 6 14.32 15.49 1.45
CA LEU A 6 14.96 14.46 2.27
C LEU A 6 15.65 13.43 1.37
N ILE A 7 16.97 13.34 1.47
CA ILE A 7 17.80 12.44 0.67
C ILE A 7 18.46 11.40 1.58
N PRO A 8 17.93 10.16 1.68
CA PRO A 8 18.65 9.07 2.30
C PRO A 8 19.78 8.57 1.39
N ALA A 9 21.01 8.52 1.89
CA ALA A 9 22.19 8.14 1.13
C ALA A 9 22.97 7.02 1.83
N TYR A 10 23.37 6.02 1.06
CA TYR A 10 24.33 5.00 1.50
C TYR A 10 25.33 4.78 0.38
N LYS A 11 26.59 5.14 0.63
CA LYS A 11 27.68 5.13 -0.35
C LYS A 11 27.34 5.94 -1.63
N PRO A 12 26.96 7.23 -1.50
CA PRO A 12 26.58 8.06 -2.65
C PRO A 12 27.78 8.41 -3.54
N ASP A 13 27.50 8.87 -4.76
CA ASP A 13 28.48 9.42 -5.70
C ASP A 13 28.17 10.90 -6.04
N GLU A 14 28.94 11.46 -6.97
CA GLU A 14 28.80 12.85 -7.46
C GLU A 14 27.41 13.20 -8.01
N LYS A 15 26.58 12.21 -8.37
CA LYS A 15 25.22 12.48 -8.86
C LYS A 15 24.35 13.08 -7.76
N MET A 16 24.57 12.72 -6.50
CA MET A 16 23.87 13.32 -5.38
C MET A 16 24.17 14.82 -5.30
N ILE A 17 25.43 15.21 -5.50
CA ILE A 17 25.86 16.61 -5.48
C ILE A 17 25.25 17.39 -6.64
N ALA A 18 25.27 16.81 -7.84
CA ALA A 18 24.62 17.41 -9.00
C ALA A 18 23.12 17.67 -8.75
N LEU A 19 22.41 16.67 -8.23
CA LEU A 19 20.99 16.80 -7.85
C LEU A 19 20.77 17.89 -6.81
N ILE A 20 21.61 17.97 -5.78
CA ILE A 20 21.53 18.99 -4.74
C ILE A 20 21.67 20.40 -5.33
N ARG A 21 22.62 20.62 -6.25
CA ARG A 21 22.82 21.91 -6.92
C ARG A 21 21.59 22.30 -7.74
N GLU A 22 21.08 21.38 -8.56
CA GLU A 22 19.86 21.62 -9.35
C GLU A 22 18.65 21.95 -8.47
N LEU A 23 18.49 21.27 -7.34
CA LEU A 23 17.41 21.54 -6.40
C LEU A 23 17.51 22.93 -5.78
N MET A 24 18.71 23.38 -5.43
CA MET A 24 18.91 24.73 -4.92
C MET A 24 18.63 25.79 -5.98
N ASP A 25 19.07 25.57 -7.22
CA ASP A 25 18.75 26.45 -8.35
C ASP A 25 17.25 26.53 -8.62
N ALA A 26 16.51 25.43 -8.38
CA ALA A 26 15.06 25.37 -8.42
C ALA A 26 14.36 26.03 -7.20
N GLY A 27 15.12 26.56 -6.24
CA GLY A 27 14.62 27.31 -5.09
C GLY A 27 14.36 26.48 -3.83
N PHE A 28 14.77 25.20 -3.79
CA PHE A 28 14.70 24.40 -2.56
C PHE A 28 15.82 24.81 -1.61
N SER A 29 15.45 25.51 -0.54
CA SER A 29 16.40 26.01 0.46
C SER A 29 16.57 25.12 1.69
N ARG A 30 15.85 24.00 1.78
CA ARG A 30 15.85 23.08 2.92
C ARG A 30 16.09 21.67 2.42
N ILE A 31 17.35 21.27 2.37
CA ILE A 31 17.77 19.93 1.93
C ILE A 31 18.42 19.23 3.11
N LEU A 32 17.84 18.11 3.51
CA LEU A 32 18.31 17.24 4.58
C LEU A 32 18.83 15.94 3.96
N VAL A 33 20.11 15.65 4.17
CA VAL A 33 20.77 14.44 3.70
C VAL A 33 21.07 13.55 4.90
N ILE A 34 20.76 12.25 4.78
CA ILE A 34 21.05 11.27 5.82
C ILE A 34 22.14 10.33 5.30
N ASP A 35 23.34 10.42 5.87
CA ASP A 35 24.37 9.41 5.69
C ASP A 35 24.04 8.17 6.52
N ASP A 36 23.55 7.12 5.88
CA ASP A 36 23.22 5.84 6.52
C ASP A 36 24.47 4.97 6.74
N GLY A 37 25.53 5.56 7.31
CA GLY A 37 26.77 4.88 7.68
C GLY A 37 27.62 4.44 6.48
N SER A 38 27.85 5.35 5.53
CA SER A 38 28.62 5.08 4.30
C SER A 38 30.11 4.81 4.56
N GLY A 39 30.66 5.37 5.64
CA GLY A 39 32.07 5.22 6.02
C GLY A 39 32.97 6.37 5.54
N SER A 40 34.21 6.40 6.02
CA SER A 40 35.17 7.50 5.80
C SER A 40 35.51 7.74 4.32
N GLU A 41 35.44 6.70 3.49
CA GLU A 41 35.67 6.78 2.03
C GLU A 41 34.71 7.78 1.36
N TYR A 42 33.48 7.92 1.86
CA TYR A 42 32.43 8.77 1.27
C TYR A 42 32.29 10.12 1.99
N ALA A 43 33.10 10.40 3.01
CA ALA A 43 33.00 11.62 3.82
C ALA A 43 33.15 12.91 3.00
N HIS A 44 33.94 12.86 1.91
CA HIS A 44 34.14 13.99 1.01
C HIS A 44 32.83 14.44 0.33
N VAL A 45 31.97 13.49 -0.08
CA VAL A 45 30.67 13.78 -0.70
C VAL A 45 29.75 14.50 0.29
N PHE A 46 29.70 14.04 1.54
CA PHE A 46 28.86 14.69 2.56
C PHE A 46 29.38 16.06 2.98
N ALA A 47 30.71 16.24 3.05
CA ALA A 47 31.32 17.53 3.31
C ALA A 47 31.01 18.54 2.20
N GLU A 48 31.00 18.11 0.94
CA GLU A 48 30.58 18.97 -0.17
C GLU A 48 29.09 19.33 -0.09
N ALA A 49 28.22 18.37 0.23
CA ALA A 49 26.80 18.65 0.45
C ALA A 49 26.57 19.67 1.57
N GLU A 50 27.34 19.61 2.66
CA GLU A 50 27.30 20.58 3.75
C GLU A 50 27.79 21.97 3.32
N GLN A 51 28.87 22.05 2.53
CA GLN A 51 29.36 23.32 1.96
C GLN A 51 28.33 23.99 1.04
N LEU A 52 27.53 23.17 0.36
CA LEU A 52 26.39 23.61 -0.44
C LEU A 52 25.19 24.06 0.42
N GLY A 53 25.26 23.95 1.75
CA GLY A 53 24.21 24.40 2.67
C GLY A 53 23.19 23.32 3.03
N CYS A 54 23.44 22.05 2.68
CA CYS A 54 22.59 20.95 3.15
C CYS A 54 22.84 20.67 4.62
N ARG A 55 21.79 20.23 5.31
CA ARG A 55 21.92 19.68 6.66
C ARG A 55 22.22 18.19 6.56
N ILE A 56 23.26 17.72 7.24
CA ILE A 56 23.67 16.32 7.21
C ILE A 56 23.40 15.67 8.58
N LEU A 57 22.80 14.49 8.58
CA LEU A 57 22.76 13.61 9.75
C LEU A 57 23.42 12.27 9.42
N THR A 58 24.24 11.76 10.32
CA THR A 58 25.01 10.53 10.09
C THR A 58 24.62 9.43 11.07
N HIS A 59 24.36 8.24 10.54
CA HIS A 59 24.29 7.01 11.32
C HIS A 59 25.68 6.39 11.46
N ALA A 60 25.97 5.82 12.64
CA ALA A 60 27.26 5.18 12.89
C ALA A 60 27.48 3.92 12.01
N ILE A 61 26.40 3.24 11.63
CA ILE A 61 26.39 2.05 10.76
C ILE A 61 25.17 2.12 9.83
N ASN A 62 25.15 1.28 8.78
CA ASN A 62 23.97 1.13 7.93
C ASN A 62 22.78 0.55 8.70
N MET A 63 21.78 1.41 8.95
CA MET A 63 20.55 1.06 9.65
C MET A 63 19.42 0.70 8.67
N GLY A 64 19.53 1.12 7.41
CA GLY A 64 18.59 0.88 6.33
C GLY A 64 17.82 2.14 5.91
N LYS A 65 17.37 2.14 4.64
CA LYS A 65 16.63 3.24 4.01
C LYS A 65 15.42 3.69 4.83
N GLY A 66 14.65 2.77 5.40
CA GLY A 66 13.49 3.09 6.21
C GLY A 66 13.85 3.85 7.50
N ARG A 67 14.93 3.44 8.17
CA ARG A 67 15.43 4.16 9.35
C ARG A 67 15.95 5.54 8.94
N ALA A 68 16.72 5.65 7.86
CA ALA A 68 17.22 6.93 7.36
C ALA A 68 16.08 7.91 7.06
N LEU A 69 15.03 7.45 6.37
CA LEU A 69 13.83 8.23 6.13
C LEU A 69 13.15 8.69 7.43
N LYS A 70 13.01 7.81 8.43
CA LYS A 70 12.44 8.18 9.73
C LYS A 70 13.30 9.21 10.47
N THR A 71 14.62 9.02 10.50
CA THR A 71 15.56 9.96 11.11
C THR A 71 15.37 11.35 10.49
N GLY A 72 15.35 11.44 9.16
CA GLY A 72 15.17 12.71 8.47
C GLY A 72 13.78 13.34 8.66
N MET A 73 12.72 12.53 8.60
CA MET A 73 11.36 13.01 8.88
C MET A 73 11.24 13.55 10.30
N ASN A 74 11.83 12.87 11.29
CA ASN A 74 11.80 13.31 12.68
C ASN A 74 12.57 14.61 12.88
N GLU A 75 13.77 14.72 12.30
CA GLU A 75 14.56 15.95 12.39
C GLU A 75 13.84 17.14 11.75
N ALA A 76 13.26 16.95 10.55
CA ALA A 76 12.51 17.99 9.88
C ALA A 76 11.29 18.45 10.71
N ILE A 77 10.65 17.56 11.47
CA ILE A 77 9.56 17.93 12.37
C ILE A 77 10.08 18.78 13.54
N ILE A 78 11.16 18.33 14.19
CA ILE A 78 11.71 18.98 15.40
C ILE A 78 12.28 20.37 15.08
N SER A 79 12.97 20.50 13.95
CA SER A 79 13.55 21.77 13.47
C SER A 79 12.52 22.75 12.89
N GLY A 80 11.28 22.29 12.63
CA GLY A 80 10.24 23.08 11.98
C GLY A 80 10.32 23.11 10.44
N ASP A 81 11.32 22.46 9.85
CA ASP A 81 11.52 22.37 8.39
C ASP A 81 10.44 21.55 7.67
N ALA A 82 9.70 20.72 8.39
CA ALA A 82 8.54 19.99 7.87
C ALA A 82 7.28 20.86 7.70
N SER A 83 7.36 22.19 7.92
CA SER A 83 6.19 23.07 7.92
C SER A 83 5.37 23.03 6.62
N TYR A 84 6.04 22.86 5.48
CA TYR A 84 5.43 22.74 4.15
C TYR A 84 5.39 21.29 3.63
N GLY A 85 5.66 20.31 4.51
CA GLY A 85 5.82 18.92 4.15
C GLY A 85 7.25 18.55 3.75
N ILE A 86 7.43 17.29 3.37
CA ILE A 86 8.72 16.69 2.99
C ILE A 86 8.56 15.97 1.66
N ILE A 87 9.52 16.12 0.76
CA ILE A 87 9.66 15.31 -0.46
C ILE A 87 10.90 14.44 -0.31
N THR A 88 10.75 13.13 -0.48
CA THR A 88 11.90 12.21 -0.50
C THR A 88 12.47 12.10 -1.90
N ALA A 89 13.79 12.07 -2.03
CA ALA A 89 14.47 11.82 -3.29
C ALA A 89 15.63 10.84 -3.09
N ASP A 90 15.82 9.89 -4.01
CA ASP A 90 16.94 8.96 -3.99
C ASP A 90 18.26 9.67 -4.38
N ALA A 91 19.36 9.27 -3.73
CA ALA A 91 20.69 9.89 -3.89
C ALA A 91 21.42 9.50 -5.20
N ASP A 92 20.86 8.59 -6.00
CA ASP A 92 21.52 7.99 -7.16
C ASP A 92 21.26 8.75 -8.49
N GLY A 93 20.59 9.90 -8.42
CA GLY A 93 20.29 10.74 -9.57
C GLY A 93 19.15 10.21 -10.45
N GLN A 94 18.37 9.22 -9.99
CA GLN A 94 17.22 8.71 -10.77
C GLN A 94 16.05 9.68 -10.85
N HIS A 95 16.00 10.71 -10.00
CA HIS A 95 14.94 11.70 -9.99
C HIS A 95 15.43 13.00 -10.60
N ILE A 96 14.72 13.48 -11.62
CA ILE A 96 14.98 14.78 -12.22
C ILE A 96 14.34 15.88 -11.38
N THR A 97 15.01 17.01 -11.29
CA THR A 97 14.59 18.17 -10.49
C THR A 97 13.20 18.68 -10.89
N SER A 98 12.86 18.66 -12.18
CA SER A 98 11.53 19.04 -12.67
C SER A 98 10.41 18.16 -12.10
N ASP A 99 10.68 16.88 -11.83
CA ASP A 99 9.70 15.96 -11.25
C ASP A 99 9.48 16.23 -9.78
N ILE A 100 10.56 16.55 -9.05
CA ILE A 100 10.49 16.98 -7.65
C ILE A 100 9.66 18.28 -7.54
N VAL A 101 9.84 19.24 -8.45
CA VAL A 101 9.01 20.46 -8.53
C VAL A 101 7.54 20.12 -8.76
N ARG A 102 7.22 19.22 -9.70
CA ARG A 102 5.83 18.77 -9.94
C ARG A 102 5.20 18.12 -8.72
N ILE A 103 5.97 17.37 -7.93
CA ILE A 103 5.50 16.81 -6.65
C ILE A 103 5.19 17.94 -5.65
N ALA A 104 6.07 18.94 -5.53
CA ALA A 104 5.86 20.09 -4.66
C ALA A 104 4.58 20.85 -5.01
N GLU A 105 4.32 21.10 -6.29
CA GLU A 105 3.08 21.74 -6.76
C GLU A 105 1.84 20.91 -6.41
N ALA A 106 1.90 19.59 -6.63
CA ALA A 106 0.80 18.69 -6.30
C ALA A 106 0.52 18.63 -4.79
N MET A 107 1.55 18.72 -3.94
CA MET A 107 1.40 18.81 -2.48
C MET A 107 0.68 20.09 -2.07
N GLN A 108 1.02 21.24 -2.68
CA GLN A 108 0.35 22.51 -2.38
C GLN A 108 -1.16 22.45 -2.72
N GLN A 109 -1.51 21.79 -3.83
CA GLN A 109 -2.91 21.61 -4.23
C GLN A 109 -3.66 20.55 -3.38
N ASN A 110 -2.95 19.72 -2.63
CA ASN A 110 -3.51 18.60 -1.86
C ASN A 110 -2.86 18.50 -0.47
N PRO A 111 -3.16 19.45 0.46
CA PRO A 111 -2.42 19.63 1.71
C PRO A 111 -2.55 18.48 2.73
N GLU A 112 -3.46 17.53 2.51
CA GLU A 112 -3.68 16.36 3.38
C GLU A 112 -3.31 15.03 2.68
N ALA A 113 -2.75 15.09 1.47
CA ALA A 113 -2.44 13.91 0.68
C ALA A 113 -0.99 13.45 0.82
N MET A 114 -0.79 12.16 0.58
CA MET A 114 0.49 11.60 0.15
C MET A 114 0.57 11.71 -1.37
N VAL A 115 1.61 12.34 -1.90
CA VAL A 115 1.85 12.49 -3.33
C VAL A 115 2.93 11.50 -3.75
N LEU A 116 2.71 10.75 -4.83
CA LEU A 116 3.64 9.76 -5.35
C LEU A 116 4.08 10.14 -6.76
N GLY A 117 5.38 10.13 -7.01
CA GLY A 117 5.93 10.16 -8.36
C GLY A 117 5.79 8.79 -9.00
N VAL A 118 4.99 8.66 -10.05
CA VAL A 118 4.74 7.40 -10.74
C VAL A 118 5.49 7.38 -12.05
N ARG A 119 6.44 6.45 -12.18
CA ARG A 119 7.19 6.28 -13.43
C ARG A 119 6.24 5.93 -14.57
N ARG A 120 6.31 6.69 -15.67
CA ARG A 120 5.71 6.26 -16.94
C ARG A 120 6.54 5.09 -17.44
N PHE A 121 6.01 3.88 -17.36
CA PHE A 121 6.63 2.68 -17.95
C PHE A 121 6.53 2.76 -19.48
N VAL A 122 7.32 3.64 -20.09
CA VAL A 122 7.45 3.76 -21.55
C VAL A 122 8.68 2.94 -21.94
N GLY A 123 8.47 1.69 -22.37
CA GLY A 123 9.56 0.81 -22.83
C GLY A 123 9.35 -0.69 -22.61
N GLN A 124 10.18 -1.51 -23.27
CA GLN A 124 10.16 -2.97 -23.15
C GLN A 124 10.66 -3.44 -21.78
N VAL A 125 9.79 -3.49 -20.78
CA VAL A 125 10.07 -4.22 -19.54
C VAL A 125 10.27 -5.71 -19.89
N PRO A 126 11.38 -6.37 -19.47
CA PRO A 126 11.61 -7.79 -19.75
C PRO A 126 10.41 -8.66 -19.36
N LEU A 127 10.02 -9.59 -20.24
CA LEU A 127 8.76 -10.37 -20.11
C LEU A 127 8.59 -11.05 -18.74
N ARG A 128 9.69 -11.57 -18.18
CA ARG A 128 9.72 -12.26 -16.88
C ARG A 128 9.42 -11.32 -15.70
N ASN A 129 9.88 -10.08 -15.76
CA ASN A 129 9.58 -9.05 -14.76
C ASN A 129 8.17 -8.46 -14.94
N ARG A 130 7.61 -8.53 -16.16
CA ARG A 130 6.25 -8.07 -16.46
C ARG A 130 5.18 -8.93 -15.81
N ILE A 131 5.36 -10.26 -15.77
CA ILE A 131 4.39 -11.19 -15.16
C ILE A 131 4.43 -11.07 -13.63
N GLY A 132 5.62 -11.10 -13.01
CA GLY A 132 5.77 -10.94 -11.56
C GLY A 132 5.24 -9.60 -11.05
N ASN A 133 5.62 -8.49 -11.71
CA ASN A 133 5.10 -7.16 -11.37
C ASN A 133 3.59 -7.02 -11.66
N GLY A 134 3.07 -7.72 -12.69
CA GLY A 134 1.64 -7.77 -12.98
C GLY A 134 0.82 -8.41 -11.86
N ILE A 135 1.28 -9.55 -11.34
CA ILE A 135 0.64 -10.24 -10.21
C ILE A 135 0.72 -9.37 -8.95
N THR A 136 1.90 -8.86 -8.60
CA THR A 136 2.05 -8.00 -7.41
C THR A 136 1.21 -6.73 -7.52
N ARG A 137 1.10 -6.11 -8.70
CA ARG A 137 0.21 -4.97 -8.96
C ARG A 137 -1.26 -5.36 -8.83
N PHE A 138 -1.66 -6.49 -9.39
CA PHE A 138 -3.04 -6.98 -9.29
C PHE A 138 -3.40 -7.24 -7.82
N ILE A 139 -2.54 -7.92 -7.08
CA ILE A 139 -2.76 -8.22 -5.66
C ILE A 139 -2.73 -6.94 -4.83
N PHE A 140 -1.82 -6.00 -5.13
CA PHE A 140 -1.80 -4.69 -4.46
C PHE A 140 -3.09 -3.90 -4.75
N ALA A 141 -3.58 -3.87 -5.99
CA ALA A 141 -4.84 -3.26 -6.35
C ALA A 141 -6.03 -3.97 -5.67
N LEU A 142 -5.97 -5.29 -5.53
CA LEU A 142 -6.94 -6.09 -4.80
C LEU A 142 -6.90 -5.78 -3.29
N VAL A 143 -5.75 -5.50 -2.70
CA VAL A 143 -5.65 -5.19 -1.27
C VAL A 143 -6.04 -3.73 -0.99
N ASN A 144 -5.48 -2.79 -1.76
CA ASN A 144 -5.60 -1.36 -1.49
C ASN A 144 -6.73 -0.68 -2.25
N GLY A 145 -7.42 -1.35 -3.18
CA GLY A 145 -8.56 -0.80 -3.94
C GLY A 145 -8.19 0.36 -4.88
N HIS A 146 -6.95 0.83 -4.83
CA HIS A 146 -6.40 1.90 -5.66
C HIS A 146 -5.39 1.30 -6.62
N GLY A 147 -5.46 1.72 -7.89
CA GLY A 147 -4.37 1.51 -8.82
C GLY A 147 -3.21 2.43 -8.47
N VAL A 148 -2.43 2.09 -7.42
CA VAL A 148 -1.09 2.65 -7.29
C VAL A 148 -0.27 2.05 -8.43
N LEU A 149 0.03 2.90 -9.39
CA LEU A 149 0.66 2.53 -10.66
C LEU A 149 2.13 2.12 -10.45
N ASP A 150 2.76 2.69 -9.42
CA ASP A 150 4.13 2.39 -9.03
C ASP A 150 4.27 2.30 -7.51
N THR A 151 4.38 1.07 -7.00
CA THR A 151 4.53 0.81 -5.56
C THR A 151 5.98 0.95 -5.07
N GLN A 152 6.93 1.05 -6.01
CA GLN A 152 8.37 1.03 -5.74
C GLN A 152 9.02 2.39 -5.94
N THR A 153 8.23 3.45 -6.12
CA THR A 153 8.77 4.80 -6.23
C THR A 153 9.35 5.28 -4.89
N GLY A 154 10.58 5.79 -4.93
CA GLY A 154 11.23 6.52 -3.84
C GLY A 154 10.87 8.01 -3.79
N LEU A 155 10.33 8.56 -4.90
CA LEU A 155 9.92 9.95 -4.99
C LEU A 155 8.51 10.13 -4.41
N ARG A 156 8.44 10.63 -3.17
CA ARG A 156 7.19 10.76 -2.41
C ARG A 156 7.11 12.08 -1.68
N GLY A 157 5.98 12.76 -1.82
CA GLY A 157 5.61 13.94 -1.07
C GLY A 157 4.72 13.60 0.11
N PHE A 158 5.09 14.04 1.30
CA PHE A 158 4.35 13.85 2.54
C PHE A 158 3.93 15.20 3.10
N SER A 159 2.62 15.42 3.24
CA SER A 159 2.15 16.59 3.96
C SER A 159 2.52 16.52 5.43
N ARG A 160 2.66 17.70 6.06
CA ARG A 160 2.96 17.80 7.50
C ARG A 160 2.03 16.94 8.36
N ALA A 161 0.74 16.89 8.01
CA ALA A 161 -0.29 16.19 8.77
C ALA A 161 -0.07 14.67 8.87
N ILE A 162 0.54 14.05 7.85
CA ILE A 162 0.72 12.59 7.81
C ILE A 162 2.07 12.12 8.35
N LEU A 163 3.03 13.03 8.57
CA LEU A 163 4.37 12.68 9.03
C LEU A 163 4.40 11.92 10.38
N PRO A 164 3.62 12.29 11.42
CA PRO A 164 3.60 11.54 12.67
C PRO A 164 3.18 10.08 12.49
N LEU A 165 2.22 9.83 11.58
CA LEU A 165 1.82 8.49 11.23
C LEU A 165 2.95 7.76 10.51
N MET A 166 3.61 8.38 9.53
CA MET A 166 4.73 7.77 8.80
C MET A 166 5.83 7.32 9.77
N LEU A 167 6.22 8.18 10.72
CA LEU A 167 7.21 7.84 11.76
C LEU A 167 6.81 6.64 12.63
N SER A 168 5.51 6.45 12.88
CA SER A 168 5.00 5.34 13.70
C SER A 168 4.98 3.99 12.98
N LEU A 169 5.14 3.96 11.64
CA LEU A 169 5.05 2.72 10.88
C LEU A 169 6.25 1.81 11.16
N LYS A 170 5.99 0.50 11.12
CA LYS A 170 7.03 -0.53 11.24
C LYS A 170 7.87 -0.61 9.97
N GLY A 171 9.06 -1.19 10.09
CA GLY A 171 10.00 -1.40 8.99
C GLY A 171 11.13 -0.37 9.04
N GLU A 172 12.34 -0.81 8.73
CA GLU A 172 13.57 0.00 8.84
C GLU A 172 14.40 -0.06 7.56
N ARG A 173 14.09 -0.96 6.63
CA ARG A 173 14.74 -1.03 5.31
C ARG A 173 13.70 -0.73 4.22
N TYR A 174 13.88 -1.26 3.02
CA TYR A 174 13.03 -0.98 1.84
C TYR A 174 11.55 -1.30 2.08
N GLU A 175 11.24 -2.27 2.93
CA GLU A 175 9.85 -2.65 3.25
C GLU A 175 9.06 -1.54 3.94
N TYR A 176 9.73 -0.53 4.51
CA TYR A 176 9.10 0.64 5.11
C TYR A 176 8.25 1.40 4.10
N GLU A 177 8.75 1.58 2.87
CA GLU A 177 8.05 2.28 1.80
C GLU A 177 6.75 1.55 1.41
N MET A 178 6.78 0.22 1.36
CA MET A 178 5.55 -0.57 1.12
C MET A 178 4.53 -0.38 2.26
N ASN A 179 4.98 -0.26 3.51
CA ASN A 179 4.08 -0.05 4.65
C ASN A 179 3.37 1.30 4.60
N MET A 180 4.04 2.35 4.14
CA MET A 180 3.39 3.64 3.93
C MET A 180 2.18 3.50 3.01
N LEU A 181 2.34 2.75 1.92
CA LEU A 181 1.27 2.54 0.94
C LEU A 181 0.13 1.68 1.51
N LEU A 182 0.47 0.60 2.23
CA LEU A 182 -0.51 -0.28 2.86
C LEU A 182 -1.30 0.39 3.99
N GLU A 183 -0.68 1.31 4.72
CA GLU A 183 -1.31 2.01 5.85
C GLU A 183 -2.10 3.26 5.40
N ALA A 184 -1.86 3.78 4.20
CA ALA A 184 -2.56 4.94 3.67
C ALA A 184 -4.09 4.73 3.65
N ARG A 185 -4.58 3.60 3.13
CA ARG A 185 -6.02 3.33 3.04
C ARG A 185 -6.70 3.15 4.42
N PRO A 186 -6.21 2.29 5.33
CA PRO A 186 -6.78 2.15 6.67
C PRO A 186 -6.84 3.47 7.46
N GLN A 187 -5.90 4.38 7.21
CA GLN A 187 -5.82 5.68 7.90
C GLN A 187 -6.51 6.81 7.12
N ASN A 188 -7.26 6.50 6.05
CA ASN A 188 -7.95 7.48 5.20
C ASN A 188 -7.04 8.54 4.55
N ILE A 189 -5.76 8.23 4.35
CA ILE A 189 -4.84 9.14 3.64
C ILE A 189 -5.13 9.08 2.14
N ARG A 190 -5.33 10.26 1.55
CA ARG A 190 -5.50 10.38 0.10
C ARG A 190 -4.14 10.21 -0.60
N ILE A 191 -4.11 9.39 -1.65
CA ILE A 191 -2.95 9.24 -2.53
C ILE A 191 -3.19 10.05 -3.82
N VAL A 192 -2.23 10.91 -4.18
CA VAL A 192 -2.17 11.64 -5.46
C VAL A 192 -0.98 11.08 -6.24
N GLN A 193 -1.17 10.80 -7.54
CA GLN A 193 -0.13 10.22 -8.39
C GLN A 193 0.26 11.21 -9.48
N VAL A 194 1.52 11.60 -9.52
CA VAL A 194 2.10 12.52 -10.51
C VAL A 194 2.97 11.70 -11.46
N PRO A 195 2.68 11.64 -12.76
CA PRO A 195 3.53 10.93 -13.71
C PRO A 195 4.93 11.55 -13.75
N ILE A 196 5.98 10.75 -13.58
CA ILE A 196 7.38 11.17 -13.62
C ILE A 196 8.14 10.44 -14.72
N ASP A 197 9.21 11.06 -15.21
CA ASP A 197 10.06 10.47 -16.23
C ASP A 197 11.20 9.70 -15.54
N THR A 198 11.50 8.50 -16.05
CA THR A 198 12.56 7.66 -15.47
C THR A 198 13.83 7.85 -16.27
N VAL A 199 14.89 8.34 -15.64
CA VAL A 199 16.22 8.27 -16.22
C VAL A 199 16.74 6.85 -15.97
N TYR A 200 16.67 6.00 -16.99
CA TYR A 200 17.36 4.72 -16.96
C TYR A 200 18.85 4.98 -17.09
N ILE A 201 19.56 5.00 -15.96
CA ILE A 201 21.03 5.06 -15.96
C ILE A 201 21.52 3.64 -16.25
N ASP A 202 22.14 3.45 -17.42
CA ASP A 202 22.72 2.17 -17.85
C ASP A 202 23.68 1.65 -16.77
N GLY A 203 23.49 0.40 -16.35
CA GLY A 203 24.43 -0.33 -15.48
C GLY A 203 24.06 -0.46 -14.00
N ASN A 204 22.94 0.12 -13.51
CA ASN A 204 22.57 -0.01 -12.10
C ASN A 204 21.89 -1.37 -11.78
N GLN A 205 22.70 -2.42 -11.66
CA GLN A 205 22.30 -3.72 -11.08
C GLN A 205 22.20 -3.68 -9.54
N HIS A 206 22.43 -2.54 -8.89
CA HIS A 206 22.64 -2.45 -7.45
C HIS A 206 21.43 -1.99 -6.61
N SER A 207 20.20 -2.06 -7.11
CA SER A 207 19.08 -2.16 -6.15
C SER A 207 19.03 -3.60 -5.65
N HIS A 208 19.58 -3.88 -4.47
CA HIS A 208 19.38 -5.15 -3.74
C HIS A 208 17.91 -5.27 -3.30
N TYR A 209 17.01 -5.32 -4.27
CA TYR A 209 15.57 -5.38 -4.09
C TYR A 209 15.16 -6.84 -3.94
N ASN A 210 14.90 -7.26 -2.70
CA ASN A 210 14.34 -8.57 -2.41
C ASN A 210 12.82 -8.56 -2.64
N VAL A 211 12.42 -8.77 -3.90
CA VAL A 211 11.03 -8.89 -4.40
C VAL A 211 10.13 -9.74 -3.48
N PHE A 212 10.69 -10.76 -2.84
CA PHE A 212 9.96 -11.70 -2.02
C PHE A 212 9.52 -11.14 -0.67
N ILE A 213 10.37 -10.39 0.04
CA ILE A 213 10.07 -9.92 1.41
C ILE A 213 8.98 -8.83 1.39
N ASP A 214 9.02 -7.94 0.40
CA ASP A 214 8.02 -6.88 0.25
C ASP A 214 6.64 -7.43 -0.15
N SER A 215 6.62 -8.51 -0.91
CA SER A 215 5.37 -9.16 -1.32
C SER A 215 4.70 -9.90 -0.15
N VAL A 216 5.47 -10.40 0.83
CA VAL A 216 4.94 -11.16 1.99
C VAL A 216 3.88 -10.38 2.77
N ARG A 217 4.01 -9.06 2.94
CA ARG A 217 3.00 -8.27 3.66
C ARG A 217 1.71 -8.09 2.88
N ILE A 218 1.82 -7.90 1.57
CA ILE A 218 0.64 -7.84 0.69
C ILE A 218 -0.10 -9.18 0.77
N TYR A 219 0.63 -10.29 0.69
CA TYR A 219 0.07 -11.63 0.88
C TYR A 219 -0.51 -11.82 2.28
N ALA A 220 0.12 -11.29 3.33
CA ALA A 220 -0.32 -11.45 4.71
C ALA A 220 -1.74 -10.94 4.95
N LEU A 221 -2.19 -9.88 4.25
CA LEU A 221 -3.57 -9.42 4.40
C LEU A 221 -4.56 -10.43 3.82
N ILE A 222 -4.28 -10.97 2.62
CA ILE A 222 -5.11 -11.99 1.98
C ILE A 222 -5.11 -13.26 2.83
N ILE A 223 -3.94 -13.67 3.33
CA ILE A 223 -3.80 -14.83 4.22
C ILE A 223 -4.63 -14.64 5.49
N LYS A 224 -4.61 -13.46 6.12
CA LYS A 224 -5.46 -13.17 7.30
C LYS A 224 -6.94 -13.30 6.98
N TYR A 225 -7.38 -12.81 5.82
CA TYR A 225 -8.78 -12.96 5.38
C TYR A 225 -9.15 -14.43 5.12
N MET A 226 -8.27 -15.18 4.46
CA MET A 226 -8.47 -16.61 4.23
C MET A 226 -8.54 -17.37 5.55
N LEU A 227 -7.66 -17.05 6.51
CA LEU A 227 -7.65 -17.66 7.84
C LEU A 227 -8.91 -17.30 8.63
N SER A 228 -9.38 -16.05 8.56
CA SER A 228 -10.66 -15.63 9.15
C SER A 228 -11.84 -16.44 8.60
N SER A 229 -11.88 -16.60 7.28
CA SER A 229 -12.92 -17.39 6.61
C SER A 229 -12.83 -18.89 6.97
N PHE A 230 -11.61 -19.42 7.13
CA PHE A 230 -11.37 -20.79 7.55
C PHE A 230 -11.82 -21.04 9.00
N VAL A 231 -11.48 -20.14 9.93
CA VAL A 231 -11.94 -20.20 11.32
C VAL A 231 -13.47 -20.14 11.37
N ALA A 232 -14.09 -19.24 10.59
CA ALA A 232 -15.54 -19.18 10.50
C ALA A 232 -16.13 -20.49 9.98
N GLY A 233 -15.51 -21.15 9.00
CA GLY A 233 -15.92 -22.47 8.53
C GLY A 233 -15.85 -23.57 9.60
N ILE A 234 -14.81 -23.56 10.43
CA ILE A 234 -14.69 -24.49 11.58
C ILE A 234 -15.82 -24.25 12.58
N VAL A 235 -16.11 -22.98 12.90
CA VAL A 235 -17.20 -22.60 13.81
C VAL A 235 -18.56 -23.01 13.24
N ASP A 236 -18.79 -22.79 11.94
CA ASP A 236 -20.00 -23.18 11.23
C ASP A 236 -20.23 -24.69 11.38
N TYR A 237 -19.22 -25.50 11.04
CA TYR A 237 -19.30 -26.95 11.14
C TYR A 237 -19.52 -27.44 12.58
N GLY A 238 -18.77 -26.89 13.55
CA GLY A 238 -18.88 -27.27 14.96
C GLY A 238 -20.26 -26.97 15.55
N ILE A 239 -20.81 -25.78 15.28
CA ILE A 239 -22.15 -25.40 15.77
C ILE A 239 -23.24 -26.20 15.05
N PHE A 240 -23.09 -26.43 13.75
CA PHE A 240 -24.02 -27.28 12.99
C PHE A 240 -24.06 -28.69 13.57
N ALA A 241 -22.90 -29.32 13.80
CA ALA A 241 -22.81 -30.66 14.37
C ALA A 241 -23.44 -30.73 15.76
N LEU A 242 -23.12 -29.76 16.64
CA LEU A 242 -23.70 -29.68 17.98
C LEU A 242 -25.24 -29.56 17.93
N MET A 243 -25.76 -28.65 17.12
CA MET A 243 -27.21 -28.45 17.01
C MET A 243 -27.91 -29.66 16.39
N HIS A 244 -27.33 -30.29 15.37
CA HIS A 244 -27.93 -31.46 14.73
C HIS A 244 -27.94 -32.70 15.62
N ILE A 245 -26.91 -32.90 16.47
CA ILE A 245 -26.89 -33.99 17.45
C ILE A 245 -27.96 -33.80 18.53
N ASN A 246 -28.15 -32.57 19.02
CA ASN A 246 -29.12 -32.28 20.09
C ASN A 246 -30.56 -32.12 19.57
N PHE A 247 -30.74 -31.67 18.33
CA PHE A 247 -32.04 -31.40 17.71
C PHE A 247 -32.10 -31.98 16.29
N PRO A 248 -32.11 -33.31 16.12
CA PRO A 248 -32.01 -33.96 14.81
C PRO A 248 -33.15 -33.59 13.85
N ASN A 249 -34.34 -33.32 14.39
CA ASN A 249 -35.53 -32.96 13.59
C ASN A 249 -35.59 -31.48 13.18
N GLN A 250 -34.64 -30.65 13.64
CA GLN A 250 -34.62 -29.20 13.36
C GLN A 250 -33.46 -28.81 12.44
N LEU A 251 -33.34 -29.48 11.28
CA LEU A 251 -32.25 -29.26 10.32
C LEU A 251 -32.08 -27.77 9.95
N ILE A 252 -33.18 -27.07 9.65
CA ILE A 252 -33.15 -25.65 9.29
C ILE A 252 -32.63 -24.81 10.46
N GLY A 253 -33.08 -25.08 11.69
CA GLY A 253 -32.62 -24.38 12.89
C GLY A 253 -31.12 -24.54 13.12
N SER A 254 -30.60 -25.76 12.93
CA SER A 254 -29.16 -26.06 13.03
C SER A 254 -28.34 -25.30 12.01
N VAL A 255 -28.77 -25.27 10.74
CA VAL A 255 -28.07 -24.56 9.65
C VAL A 255 -28.08 -23.05 9.89
N VAL A 256 -29.24 -22.47 10.24
CA VAL A 256 -29.37 -21.03 10.47
C VAL A 256 -28.52 -20.59 11.66
N THR A 257 -28.57 -21.34 12.77
CA THR A 257 -27.79 -20.99 13.97
C THR A 257 -26.29 -21.05 13.72
N ALA A 258 -25.83 -22.11 13.05
CA ALA A 258 -24.43 -22.24 12.63
C ALA A 258 -23.97 -21.07 11.76
N ARG A 259 -24.80 -20.68 10.77
CA ARG A 259 -24.50 -19.59 9.85
C ARG A 259 -24.46 -18.23 10.55
N VAL A 260 -25.38 -17.97 11.47
CA VAL A 260 -25.41 -16.71 12.24
C VAL A 260 -24.16 -16.60 13.11
N ALA A 261 -23.81 -17.65 13.84
CA ALA A 261 -22.65 -17.64 14.72
C ALA A 261 -21.32 -17.56 13.94
N SER A 262 -21.16 -18.35 12.87
CA SER A 262 -19.96 -18.33 12.02
C SER A 262 -19.75 -16.97 11.33
N SER A 263 -20.83 -16.39 10.80
CA SER A 263 -20.78 -15.07 10.15
C SER A 263 -20.50 -13.94 11.14
N MET A 264 -20.95 -14.03 12.39
CA MET A 264 -20.60 -13.09 13.46
C MET A 264 -19.11 -13.15 13.80
N VAL A 265 -18.55 -14.36 13.96
CA VAL A 265 -17.10 -14.54 14.20
C VAL A 265 -16.29 -13.95 13.03
N ASN A 266 -16.67 -14.28 11.79
CA ASN A 266 -16.01 -13.76 10.60
C ASN A 266 -16.07 -12.22 10.53
N PHE A 267 -17.22 -11.62 10.83
CA PHE A 267 -17.39 -10.17 10.88
C PHE A 267 -16.47 -9.52 11.93
N ILE A 268 -16.38 -10.08 13.13
CA ILE A 268 -15.54 -9.54 14.22
C ILE A 268 -14.06 -9.59 13.83
N ILE A 269 -13.60 -10.73 13.32
CA ILE A 269 -12.21 -10.91 12.88
C ILE A 269 -11.90 -9.98 11.71
N ASN A 270 -12.75 -9.93 10.68
CA ASN A 270 -12.52 -9.09 9.51
C ASN A 270 -12.51 -7.60 9.87
N LYS A 271 -13.41 -7.16 10.75
CA LYS A 271 -13.46 -5.77 11.18
C LYS A 271 -12.19 -5.33 11.92
N HIS A 272 -11.72 -6.12 12.89
CA HIS A 272 -10.64 -5.70 13.79
C HIS A 272 -9.24 -6.11 13.31
N ILE A 273 -9.11 -7.28 12.70
CA ILE A 273 -7.82 -7.87 12.35
C ILE A 273 -7.46 -7.63 10.89
N VAL A 274 -8.42 -7.83 9.98
CA VAL A 274 -8.19 -7.73 8.52
C VAL A 274 -8.27 -6.27 8.07
N PHE A 275 -9.44 -5.64 8.16
CA PHE A 275 -9.70 -4.31 7.60
C PHE A 275 -9.52 -3.15 8.59
N ARG A 276 -9.37 -3.44 9.89
CA ARG A 276 -9.11 -2.48 10.97
C ARG A 276 -10.03 -1.24 10.94
N LYS A 277 -11.31 -1.43 10.59
CA LYS A 277 -12.26 -0.32 10.44
C LYS A 277 -12.64 0.28 11.80
N LYS A 278 -12.38 1.58 11.96
CA LYS A 278 -12.87 2.40 13.08
C LYS A 278 -14.28 2.93 12.75
N GLY A 279 -15.18 3.03 13.74
CA GLY A 279 -16.52 3.62 13.57
C GLY A 279 -17.72 2.68 13.82
N ALA A 280 -18.91 3.16 13.44
CA ALA A 280 -20.21 2.59 13.81
C ALA A 280 -20.39 1.13 13.33
N VAL A 281 -20.63 0.22 14.29
CA VAL A 281 -20.72 -1.22 14.07
C VAL A 281 -21.96 -1.61 13.28
N ALA A 282 -23.10 -0.96 13.55
CA ALA A 282 -24.41 -1.34 13.02
C ALA A 282 -24.49 -1.25 11.48
N ASN A 283 -24.02 -0.15 10.89
CA ASN A 283 -24.06 0.03 9.43
C ASN A 283 -23.12 -0.95 8.71
N ALA A 284 -21.96 -1.27 9.28
CA ALA A 284 -21.06 -2.26 8.72
C ALA A 284 -21.66 -3.67 8.83
N ALA A 285 -22.29 -4.01 9.96
CA ALA A 285 -22.96 -5.29 10.15
C ALA A 285 -24.11 -5.48 9.14
N LEU A 286 -24.96 -4.46 8.93
CA LEU A 286 -26.06 -4.53 7.96
C LEU A 286 -25.54 -4.82 6.55
N ARG A 287 -24.52 -4.08 6.08
CA ARG A 287 -23.90 -4.31 4.77
C ARG A 287 -23.26 -5.68 4.65
N TYR A 288 -22.65 -6.16 5.72
CA TYR A 288 -22.06 -7.48 5.78
C TYR A 288 -23.12 -8.59 5.64
N TYR A 289 -24.20 -8.53 6.40
CA TYR A 289 -25.26 -9.55 6.32
C TYR A 289 -26.02 -9.53 4.99
N MET A 290 -26.22 -8.35 4.38
CA MET A 290 -26.74 -8.27 3.00
C MET A 290 -25.82 -9.02 2.02
N LEU A 291 -24.50 -8.86 2.17
CA LEU A 291 -23.52 -9.58 1.36
C LEU A 291 -23.57 -11.10 1.63
N VAL A 292 -23.70 -11.54 2.88
CA VAL A 292 -23.81 -12.97 3.23
C VAL A 292 -25.01 -13.62 2.55
N ILE A 293 -26.18 -12.97 2.58
CA ILE A 293 -27.40 -13.47 1.93
C ILE A 293 -27.19 -13.54 0.41
N PHE A 294 -26.61 -12.50 -0.20
CA PHE A 294 -26.31 -12.48 -1.62
C PHE A 294 -25.35 -13.59 -2.05
N ILE A 295 -24.27 -13.83 -1.28
CA ILE A 295 -23.31 -14.91 -1.54
C ILE A 295 -24.00 -16.27 -1.43
N MET A 296 -24.87 -16.46 -0.45
CA MET A 296 -25.59 -17.72 -0.26
C MET A 296 -26.49 -18.03 -1.46
N MET A 297 -27.27 -17.05 -1.94
CA MET A 297 -28.12 -17.22 -3.13
C MET A 297 -27.27 -17.45 -4.40
N SER A 298 -26.19 -16.68 -4.55
CA SER A 298 -25.29 -16.80 -5.69
C SER A 298 -24.59 -18.16 -5.73
N SER A 299 -24.20 -18.69 -4.56
CA SER A 299 -23.55 -19.99 -4.43
C SER A 299 -24.44 -21.11 -4.97
N TYR A 300 -25.72 -21.12 -4.57
CA TYR A 300 -26.69 -22.08 -5.10
C TYR A 300 -26.84 -21.97 -6.62
N GLY A 301 -27.03 -20.77 -7.15
CA GLY A 301 -27.19 -20.54 -8.59
C GLY A 301 -25.97 -20.96 -9.42
N LEU A 302 -24.76 -20.61 -8.97
CA LEU A 302 -23.52 -20.98 -9.65
C LEU A 302 -23.28 -22.49 -9.66
N ILE A 303 -23.51 -23.17 -8.52
CA ILE A 303 -23.41 -24.63 -8.46
C ILE A 303 -24.40 -25.26 -9.44
N TYR A 304 -25.67 -24.81 -9.42
CA TYR A 304 -26.70 -25.33 -10.32
C TYR A 304 -26.33 -25.16 -11.79
N LEU A 305 -25.83 -23.99 -12.19
CA LEU A 305 -25.40 -23.71 -13.56
C LEU A 305 -24.21 -24.60 -13.97
N LEU A 306 -23.19 -24.70 -13.11
CA LEU A 306 -21.99 -25.46 -13.40
C LEU A 306 -22.25 -26.97 -13.43
N SER A 307 -23.08 -27.49 -12.52
CA SER A 307 -23.37 -28.93 -12.46
C SER A 307 -24.47 -29.39 -13.40
N GLY A 308 -25.42 -28.52 -13.74
CA GLY A 308 -26.51 -28.84 -14.66
C GLY A 308 -26.08 -28.65 -16.12
N PRO A 309 -26.27 -27.46 -16.71
CA PRO A 309 -25.93 -27.17 -18.11
C PRO A 309 -24.50 -27.53 -18.54
N PHE A 310 -23.50 -27.29 -17.68
CA PHE A 310 -22.10 -27.56 -18.02
C PHE A 310 -21.65 -28.99 -17.66
N GLY A 311 -22.51 -29.79 -17.01
CA GLY A 311 -22.24 -31.18 -16.66
C GLY A 311 -21.05 -31.39 -15.72
N MET A 312 -20.62 -30.34 -15.01
CA MET A 312 -19.44 -30.41 -14.16
C MET A 312 -19.76 -31.14 -12.85
N ASN A 313 -18.79 -31.86 -12.31
CA ASN A 313 -18.99 -32.58 -11.04
C ASN A 313 -19.46 -31.60 -9.94
N VAL A 314 -20.47 -31.99 -9.15
CA VAL A 314 -21.09 -31.13 -8.12
C VAL A 314 -20.08 -30.68 -7.06
N PHE A 315 -19.16 -31.56 -6.65
CA PHE A 315 -18.11 -31.23 -5.68
C PHE A 315 -17.09 -30.25 -6.28
N LEU A 316 -16.70 -30.46 -7.54
CA LEU A 316 -15.80 -29.54 -8.24
C LEU A 316 -16.45 -28.16 -8.45
N SER A 317 -17.74 -28.15 -8.81
CA SER A 317 -18.56 -26.94 -8.95
C SER A 317 -18.64 -26.16 -7.65
N LYS A 318 -18.79 -26.86 -6.52
CA LYS A 318 -18.78 -26.24 -5.17
C LYS A 318 -17.45 -25.54 -4.89
N ILE A 319 -16.33 -26.23 -5.11
CA ILE A 319 -15.00 -25.67 -4.83
C ILE A 319 -14.73 -24.42 -5.67
N ILE A 320 -14.99 -24.48 -6.98
CA ILE A 320 -14.79 -23.34 -7.88
C ILE A 320 -15.68 -22.16 -7.49
N THR A 321 -16.96 -22.43 -7.21
CA THR A 321 -17.92 -21.42 -6.77
C THR A 321 -17.49 -20.74 -5.47
N ASP A 322 -17.03 -21.52 -4.48
CA ASP A 322 -16.60 -20.99 -3.19
C ASP A 322 -15.35 -20.12 -3.31
N ILE A 323 -14.35 -20.55 -4.09
CA ILE A 323 -13.15 -19.75 -4.35
C ILE A 323 -13.54 -18.45 -5.03
N PHE A 324 -14.35 -18.51 -6.08
CA PHE A 324 -14.78 -17.32 -6.82
C PHE A 324 -15.58 -16.34 -5.93
N LEU A 325 -16.58 -16.84 -5.21
CA LEU A 325 -17.40 -16.03 -4.31
C LEU A 325 -16.60 -15.51 -3.10
N SER A 326 -15.58 -16.22 -2.64
CA SER A 326 -14.70 -15.74 -1.56
C SER A 326 -13.88 -14.51 -2.00
N LEU A 327 -13.42 -14.49 -3.26
CA LEU A 327 -12.73 -13.34 -3.85
C LEU A 327 -13.67 -12.16 -4.05
N ILE A 328 -14.87 -12.39 -4.57
CA ILE A 328 -15.91 -11.35 -4.67
C ILE A 328 -16.24 -10.81 -3.28
N SER A 329 -16.45 -11.70 -2.31
CA SER A 329 -16.74 -11.34 -0.93
C SER A 329 -15.65 -10.45 -0.35
N PHE A 330 -14.38 -10.79 -0.58
CA PHE A 330 -13.25 -9.95 -0.15
C PHE A 330 -13.35 -8.54 -0.75
N VAL A 331 -13.56 -8.42 -2.07
CA VAL A 331 -13.67 -7.13 -2.76
C VAL A 331 -14.87 -6.32 -2.27
N VAL A 332 -16.05 -6.93 -2.12
CA VAL A 332 -17.25 -6.23 -1.65
C VAL A 332 -17.11 -5.85 -0.18
N GLN A 333 -16.54 -6.72 0.66
CA GLN A 333 -16.25 -6.37 2.05
C GLN A 333 -15.31 -5.16 2.13
N ARG A 334 -14.27 -5.14 1.31
CA ARG A 334 -13.30 -4.05 1.22
C ARG A 334 -13.91 -2.73 0.73
N GLU A 335 -14.70 -2.75 -0.35
CA GLU A 335 -15.23 -1.54 -1.00
C GLU A 335 -16.55 -1.02 -0.45
N PHE A 336 -17.40 -1.90 0.08
CA PHE A 336 -18.78 -1.56 0.46
C PHE A 336 -19.03 -1.70 1.96
N VAL A 337 -18.66 -2.84 2.54
CA VAL A 337 -18.92 -3.14 3.97
C VAL A 337 -17.99 -2.31 4.86
N TYR A 338 -16.70 -2.44 4.64
CA TYR A 338 -15.64 -1.77 5.39
C TYR A 338 -15.07 -0.56 4.65
N LYS A 339 -15.86 0.04 3.75
CA LYS A 339 -15.50 1.27 3.02
C LYS A 339 -14.91 2.32 4.00
N PRO A 340 -13.69 2.84 3.74
CA PRO A 340 -13.15 3.98 4.46
C PRO A 340 -13.96 5.26 4.14
N ASP A 341 -14.03 6.21 5.05
CA ASP A 341 -14.87 7.42 4.89
C ASP A 341 -14.29 8.47 3.91
N SER A 342 -13.10 8.23 3.34
CA SER A 342 -12.45 9.19 2.46
C SER A 342 -13.13 9.34 1.08
N LYS A 343 -13.19 10.59 0.61
CA LYS A 343 -13.58 10.98 -0.76
C LYS A 343 -12.32 11.01 -1.64
N TYR A 344 -12.31 10.26 -2.73
CA TYR A 344 -11.12 10.10 -3.59
C TYR A 344 -11.20 10.94 -4.86
N LYS A 345 -10.07 11.56 -5.26
CA LYS A 345 -9.89 12.24 -6.55
C LYS A 345 -8.51 11.89 -7.11
N VAL A 346 -8.51 11.14 -8.22
CA VAL A 346 -7.35 10.93 -9.10
C VAL A 346 -7.23 12.19 -9.97
N ILE A 347 -6.11 12.89 -9.90
CA ILE A 347 -5.81 13.97 -10.86
C ILE A 347 -5.06 13.29 -12.00
N GLY A 348 -5.58 13.36 -13.23
CA GLY A 348 -4.83 12.94 -14.42
C GLY A 348 -5.44 11.86 -15.33
N THR A 349 -6.75 11.59 -15.28
CA THR A 349 -7.44 11.15 -16.50
C THR A 349 -8.36 12.27 -16.93
N SER A 350 -7.90 13.07 -17.90
CA SER A 350 -8.86 13.69 -18.81
C SER A 350 -9.64 12.54 -19.42
N THR A 351 -10.90 12.38 -19.03
CA THR A 351 -11.89 11.96 -20.02
C THR A 351 -11.86 13.06 -21.07
N SER A 352 -10.99 12.91 -22.08
CA SER A 352 -11.30 13.48 -23.37
C SER A 352 -12.69 12.97 -23.68
N LYS A 353 -13.66 13.88 -23.62
CA LYS A 353 -14.94 13.68 -24.27
C LYS A 353 -14.61 13.52 -25.74
N THR A 354 -14.43 12.28 -26.17
CA THR A 354 -14.65 11.91 -27.56
C THR A 354 -16.15 11.86 -27.73
N GLN A 355 -16.72 12.99 -28.11
CA GLN A 355 -17.79 13.19 -29.08
C GLN A 355 -18.28 14.63 -29.01
#